data_AF-A0A382URA3-F1
#
_entry.id   AF-A0A382URA3-F1
#
_cell.length_a   1.000
_cell.length_b   1.000
_cell.length_c   1.000
_cell.angle_alpha   90.00
_cell.angle_beta   90.00
_cell.angle_gamma   90.00
#
_symmetry.space_group_name_H-M   'P 1'
#
loop_
_entity.id
_entity.type
_entity.pdbx_description
1 polymer ?
#
loop_
_entity_poly.entity_id
_entity_poly.type
_entity_poly.pdbx_seq_one_letter_code
_entity_poly.pdbx_strand_id
1 'polypeptide(L)'
;GMLINRERCLSIGTAYREPIRRGKLNMKDLASNEHLTLACDLLVPFAHWITPSISPKRYDTWFYLAKAPEGQLGSHDNSETVASLWINPDQALAGAKNKIYNIVFATRMNLRKLGKSDNAKLAMNMAQANKVITVEPEVINENNNITFRIPWEAGYDMEQETETVGPAVAFYASG
;
A
#
# COMPACT_ATOMS: atom_id res chain seq x y z
N GLY A 1 -0.51 13.36 21.82
CA GLY A 1 0.21 12.62 22.88
C GLY A 1 1.52 12.10 22.34
N MET A 2 2.37 11.49 23.18
CA MET A 2 3.61 10.86 22.70
C MET A 2 3.28 9.53 22.02
N LEU A 3 3.96 9.22 20.91
CA LEU A 3 3.83 7.91 20.26
C LEU A 3 4.43 6.81 21.14
N ILE A 4 3.86 5.60 21.06
CA ILE A 4 4.41 4.45 21.78
C ILE A 4 5.82 4.14 21.27
N ASN A 5 6.74 3.85 22.19
CA ASN A 5 8.10 3.47 21.85
C ASN A 5 8.17 2.02 21.32
N ARG A 6 9.35 1.60 20.86
CA ARG A 6 9.60 0.26 20.32
C ARG A 6 9.20 -0.86 21.29
N GLU A 7 9.63 -0.75 22.55
CA GLU A 7 9.39 -1.79 23.57
C GLU A 7 7.90 -2.00 23.81
N ARG A 8 7.15 -0.90 23.98
CA ARG A 8 5.70 -0.96 24.17
C ARG A 8 4.99 -1.49 22.92
N CYS A 9 5.43 -1.09 21.72
CA CYS A 9 4.90 -1.62 20.47
C CYS A 9 5.07 -3.15 20.37
N LEU A 10 6.23 -3.68 20.77
CA LEU A 10 6.49 -5.13 20.76
C LEU A 10 5.63 -5.86 21.81
N SER A 11 5.53 -5.32 23.02
CA SER A 11 4.70 -5.88 24.09
C SER A 11 3.22 -5.97 23.68
N ILE A 12 2.66 -4.89 23.13
CA ILE A 12 1.28 -4.86 22.61
C ILE A 12 1.13 -5.84 21.44
N GLY A 13 2.07 -5.85 20.50
CA GLY A 13 2.04 -6.77 19.36
C GLY A 13 1.96 -8.24 19.79
N THR A 14 2.76 -8.64 20.78
CA THR A 14 2.76 -10.00 21.34
C THR A 14 1.42 -10.35 22.00
N ALA A 15 0.84 -9.42 22.77
CA ALA A 15 -0.38 -9.68 23.53
C ALA A 15 -1.66 -9.68 22.65
N TYR A 16 -1.75 -8.79 21.66
CA TYR A 16 -3.02 -8.52 20.98
C TYR A 16 -3.13 -9.04 19.55
N ARG A 17 -2.02 -9.39 18.87
CA ARG A 17 -2.05 -9.80 17.46
C ARG A 17 -2.94 -11.02 17.21
N GLU A 18 -2.78 -12.10 17.97
CA GLU A 18 -3.58 -13.31 17.81
C GLU A 18 -5.07 -13.12 18.15
N PRO A 19 -5.43 -12.49 19.29
CA PRO A 19 -6.82 -12.17 19.60
C PRO A 19 -7.52 -11.33 18.52
N ILE A 20 -6.84 -10.32 17.98
CA ILE A 20 -7.39 -9.48 16.91
C ILE A 20 -7.54 -10.27 15.62
N ARG A 21 -6.52 -11.03 15.22
CA ARG A 21 -6.57 -11.86 14.00
C ARG A 21 -7.74 -12.85 14.02
N ARG A 22 -8.06 -13.40 15.19
CA ARG A 22 -9.19 -14.34 15.38
C ARG A 22 -10.54 -13.64 15.62
N GLY A 23 -10.60 -12.30 15.55
CA GLY A 23 -11.80 -11.51 15.78
C GLY A 23 -12.32 -11.53 17.23
N LYS A 24 -11.51 -11.97 18.21
CA LYS A 24 -11.89 -12.00 19.63
C LYS A 24 -11.80 -10.63 20.29
N LEU A 25 -10.89 -9.80 19.80
CA LEU A 25 -10.74 -8.39 20.14
C LEU A 25 -10.69 -7.59 18.84
N ASN A 26 -10.94 -6.30 18.92
CA ASN A 26 -10.75 -5.38 17.80
C ASN A 26 -9.80 -4.23 18.19
N MET A 27 -9.50 -3.34 17.24
CA MET A 27 -8.59 -2.21 17.46
C MET A 27 -9.09 -1.23 18.54
N LYS A 28 -10.41 -1.08 18.72
CA LYS A 28 -11.00 -0.24 19.77
C LYS A 28 -10.77 -0.87 21.16
N ASP A 29 -10.90 -2.18 21.28
CA ASP A 29 -10.64 -2.89 22.54
C ASP A 29 -9.17 -2.75 22.93
N LEU A 30 -8.25 -2.96 21.98
CA LEU A 30 -6.81 -2.73 22.20
C LEU A 30 -6.56 -1.30 22.66
N ALA A 31 -7.06 -0.30 21.92
CA ALA A 31 -6.85 1.10 22.27
C ALA A 31 -7.39 1.44 23.67
N SER A 32 -8.55 0.90 24.04
CA SER A 32 -9.16 1.14 25.35
C SER A 32 -8.38 0.48 26.48
N ASN A 33 -7.99 -0.79 26.32
CA ASN A 33 -7.26 -1.57 27.33
C ASN A 33 -5.84 -1.04 27.56
N GLU A 34 -5.21 -0.52 26.51
CA GLU A 34 -3.86 0.04 26.56
C GLU A 34 -3.84 1.55 26.83
N HIS A 35 -5.01 2.18 27.04
CA HIS A 35 -5.17 3.62 27.22
C HIS A 35 -4.52 4.45 26.09
N LEU A 36 -4.69 3.99 24.85
CA LEU A 36 -4.15 4.62 23.65
C LEU A 36 -5.23 5.38 22.88
N THR A 37 -4.77 6.38 22.15
CA THR A 37 -5.56 7.07 21.11
C THR A 37 -4.90 6.81 19.77
N LEU A 38 -5.70 6.54 18.73
CA LEU A 38 -5.19 6.38 17.38
C LEU A 38 -4.68 7.73 16.87
N ALA A 39 -3.41 7.78 16.45
CA ALA A 39 -2.76 8.98 15.94
C ALA A 39 -3.16 9.27 14.48
N CYS A 40 -4.46 9.33 14.20
CA CYS A 40 -5.00 9.57 12.86
C CYS A 40 -4.63 10.95 12.31
N ASP A 41 -4.32 11.91 13.20
CA ASP A 41 -3.79 13.24 12.88
C ASP A 41 -2.39 13.20 12.24
N LEU A 42 -1.67 12.09 12.37
CA LEU A 42 -0.36 11.88 11.75
C LEU A 42 -0.43 11.18 10.39
N LEU A 43 -1.62 10.78 9.95
CA LEU A 43 -1.86 10.21 8.63
C LEU A 43 -2.08 11.34 7.62
N VAL A 44 -1.31 11.32 6.54
CA VAL A 44 -1.47 12.27 5.43
C VAL A 44 -2.08 11.55 4.24
N PRO A 45 -3.27 11.96 3.74
CA PRO A 45 -3.83 11.42 2.51
C PRO A 45 -2.85 11.55 1.35
N PHE A 46 -2.65 10.47 0.60
CA PHE A 46 -1.62 10.40 -0.44
C PHE A 46 -2.19 10.11 -1.84
N ALA A 47 -3.12 9.17 -1.90
CA ALA A 47 -3.80 8.78 -3.13
C ALA A 47 -5.17 8.19 -2.82
N HIS A 48 -6.06 8.22 -3.81
CA HIS A 48 -7.37 7.60 -3.72
C HIS A 48 -7.63 6.87 -5.03
N TRP A 49 -7.86 5.56 -4.93
CA TRP A 49 -8.03 4.68 -6.08
C TRP A 49 -9.33 3.91 -5.97
N ILE A 50 -10.11 3.96 -7.05
CA ILE A 50 -11.31 3.16 -7.21
C ILE A 50 -11.00 2.07 -8.24
N THR A 51 -11.35 0.83 -7.93
CA THR A 51 -11.16 -0.29 -8.85
C THR A 51 -12.06 -0.09 -10.08
N PRO A 52 -11.55 -0.32 -11.31
CA PRO A 52 -12.32 -0.10 -12.54
C PRO A 52 -13.69 -0.77 -12.51
N SER A 53 -14.70 -0.09 -13.05
CA SER A 53 -16.09 -0.56 -13.10
C SER A 53 -16.27 -1.95 -13.74
N ILE A 54 -15.40 -2.33 -14.67
CA ILE A 54 -15.40 -3.65 -15.34
C ILE A 54 -14.92 -4.79 -14.43
N SER A 55 -14.29 -4.48 -13.29
CA SER A 55 -13.77 -5.51 -12.38
C SER A 55 -14.89 -6.13 -11.54
N PRO A 56 -14.96 -7.47 -11.43
CA PRO A 56 -16.04 -8.16 -10.69
C PRO A 56 -15.99 -7.87 -9.18
N LYS A 57 -14.82 -7.54 -8.65
CA LYS A 57 -14.63 -7.09 -7.27
C LYS A 57 -14.09 -5.68 -7.29
N ARG A 58 -14.77 -4.76 -6.60
CA ARG A 58 -14.42 -3.34 -6.55
C ARG A 58 -14.10 -2.90 -5.14
N TYR A 59 -13.12 -2.01 -5.06
CA TYR A 59 -12.68 -1.35 -3.84
C TYR A 59 -12.55 0.15 -4.08
N ASP A 60 -12.89 0.92 -3.05
CA ASP A 60 -12.62 2.35 -2.91
C ASP A 60 -11.51 2.46 -1.85
N THR A 61 -10.28 2.73 -2.31
CA THR A 61 -9.07 2.54 -1.52
C THR A 61 -8.36 3.88 -1.34
N TRP A 62 -8.27 4.32 -0.09
CA TRP A 62 -7.47 5.47 0.32
C TRP A 62 -6.08 5.02 0.76
N PHE A 63 -5.06 5.68 0.23
CA PHE A 63 -3.67 5.52 0.62
C PHE A 63 -3.24 6.70 1.48
N TYR A 64 -2.46 6.41 2.52
CA TYR A 64 -1.93 7.40 3.45
C TYR A 64 -0.42 7.25 3.59
N LEU A 65 0.28 8.36 3.82
CA LEU A 65 1.64 8.36 4.31
C LEU A 65 1.64 8.56 5.83
N ALA A 66 2.56 7.85 6.49
CA ALA A 66 2.87 8.02 7.90
C ALA A 66 4.37 7.81 8.09
N LYS A 67 4.99 8.62 8.96
CA LYS A 67 6.39 8.41 9.34
C LYS A 67 6.45 7.31 10.39
N ALA A 68 7.20 6.24 10.11
CA ALA A 68 7.46 5.21 11.11
C ALA A 68 8.24 5.81 12.30
N PRO A 69 7.81 5.57 13.54
CA PRO A 69 8.58 5.95 14.72
C PRO A 69 9.95 5.26 14.73
N GLU A 70 10.94 5.94 15.28
CA GLU A 70 12.30 5.42 15.32
C GLU A 70 12.37 4.06 16.05
N GLY A 71 13.13 3.14 15.47
CA GLY A 71 13.35 1.82 16.05
C GLY A 71 12.19 0.84 15.92
N GLN A 72 11.03 1.22 15.38
CA GLN A 72 9.95 0.29 15.06
C GLN A 72 10.26 -0.42 13.73
N LEU A 73 10.52 -1.73 13.81
CA LEU A 73 10.72 -2.57 12.63
C LEU A 73 9.41 -3.26 12.26
N GLY A 74 9.09 -3.29 10.96
CA GLY A 74 7.94 -4.03 10.46
C GLY A 74 8.09 -5.53 10.74
N SER A 75 7.02 -6.17 11.16
CA SER A 75 6.94 -7.61 11.41
C SER A 75 5.63 -8.11 10.81
N HIS A 76 5.70 -9.15 9.97
CA HIS A 76 4.55 -9.84 9.40
C HIS A 76 4.15 -11.04 10.28
N ASP A 77 2.95 -11.56 10.04
CA ASP A 77 2.34 -12.64 10.80
C ASP A 77 2.64 -14.04 10.25
N ASN A 78 3.44 -14.13 9.17
CA ASN A 78 3.79 -15.34 8.43
C ASN A 78 2.61 -16.14 7.85
N SER A 79 1.37 -15.63 7.94
CA SER A 79 0.18 -16.29 7.40
C SER A 79 -0.33 -15.63 6.13
N GLU A 80 -0.60 -14.32 6.17
CA GLU A 80 -1.17 -13.59 5.03
C GLU A 80 -0.07 -12.88 4.22
N THR A 81 0.97 -12.43 4.92
CA THR A 81 2.15 -11.82 4.31
C THR A 81 3.38 -12.61 4.73
N VAL A 82 4.12 -13.15 3.75
CA VAL A 82 5.29 -14.02 3.98
C VAL A 82 6.62 -13.29 4.09
N ALA A 83 6.65 -11.98 3.81
CA ALA A 83 7.83 -11.15 3.91
C ALA A 83 7.46 -9.67 4.09
N SER A 84 8.25 -8.93 4.86
CA SER A 84 8.19 -7.47 4.95
C SER A 84 9.58 -6.91 4.75
N LEU A 85 9.71 -5.95 3.84
CA LEU A 85 10.98 -5.33 3.51
C LEU A 85 10.86 -3.81 3.58
N TRP A 86 11.79 -3.18 4.28
CA TRP A 86 12.06 -1.76 4.09
C TRP A 86 12.93 -1.61 2.84
N ILE A 87 12.36 -1.08 1.78
CA ILE A 87 13.01 -0.95 0.47
C ILE A 87 12.79 0.46 -0.08
N ASN A 88 13.78 0.98 -0.79
CA ASN A 88 13.62 2.25 -1.51
C ASN A 88 12.61 2.06 -2.67
N PRO A 89 11.72 3.03 -2.96
CA PRO A 89 10.75 2.92 -4.05
C PRO A 89 11.35 2.54 -5.40
N ASP A 90 12.49 3.12 -5.77
CA ASP A 90 13.15 2.84 -7.06
C ASP A 90 13.68 1.41 -7.12
N GLN A 91 14.19 0.89 -6.00
CA GLN A 91 14.63 -0.50 -5.90
C GLN A 91 13.43 -1.46 -6.01
N ALA A 92 12.30 -1.14 -5.39
CA ALA A 92 11.07 -1.93 -5.52
C ALA A 92 10.56 -1.96 -6.96
N LEU A 93 10.57 -0.81 -7.65
CA LEU A 93 10.19 -0.68 -9.06
C LEU A 93 11.15 -1.44 -9.98
N ALA A 94 12.46 -1.36 -9.75
CA ALA A 94 13.45 -2.13 -10.48
C ALA A 94 13.26 -3.65 -10.27
N GLY A 95 12.97 -4.07 -9.03
CA GLY A 95 12.63 -5.46 -8.71
C GLY A 95 11.37 -5.94 -9.43
N ALA A 96 10.34 -5.10 -9.52
CA ALA A 96 9.13 -5.41 -10.30
C ALA A 96 9.42 -5.56 -11.80
N LYS A 97 10.21 -4.65 -12.39
CA LYS A 97 10.64 -4.73 -13.79
C LYS A 97 11.41 -6.02 -14.09
N ASN A 98 12.23 -6.47 -13.14
CA ASN A 98 13.02 -7.69 -13.24
C ASN A 98 12.24 -8.95 -12.78
N LYS A 99 10.93 -8.85 -12.53
CA LYS A 99 10.05 -9.94 -12.08
C LYS A 99 10.45 -10.59 -10.75
N ILE A 100 11.21 -9.87 -9.92
CA ILE A 100 11.57 -10.27 -8.55
C ILE A 100 10.36 -10.08 -7.63
N TYR A 101 9.60 -9.01 -7.83
CA TYR A 101 8.39 -8.69 -7.07
C TYR A 101 7.19 -8.60 -8.00
N ASN A 102 6.07 -9.22 -7.61
CA ASN A 102 4.80 -8.95 -8.24
C ASN A 102 4.15 -7.75 -7.55
N ILE A 103 4.15 -6.58 -8.20
CA ILE A 103 3.57 -5.35 -7.64
C ILE A 103 2.42 -4.91 -8.55
N VAL A 104 1.22 -4.82 -7.98
CA VAL A 104 0.02 -4.38 -8.69
C VAL A 104 0.14 -2.93 -9.17
N PHE A 105 -0.55 -2.59 -10.26
CA PHE A 105 -0.46 -1.30 -10.95
C PHE A 105 -0.57 -0.08 -10.02
N ALA A 106 -1.63 -0.01 -9.20
CA ALA A 106 -1.83 1.11 -8.26
C ALA A 106 -0.66 1.27 -7.28
N THR A 107 -0.12 0.17 -6.77
CA THR A 107 1.05 0.20 -5.88
C THR A 107 2.30 0.69 -6.62
N ARG A 108 2.53 0.26 -7.87
CA ARG A 108 3.65 0.78 -8.68
C ARG A 108 3.52 2.28 -8.94
N MET A 109 2.31 2.77 -9.24
CA MET A 109 2.08 4.21 -9.41
C MET A 109 2.38 4.98 -8.13
N ASN A 110 1.90 4.49 -6.98
CA ASN A 110 2.17 5.11 -5.69
C ASN A 110 3.67 5.08 -5.33
N LEU A 111 4.40 4.01 -5.67
CA LEU A 111 5.86 3.95 -5.53
C LEU A 111 6.57 4.98 -6.42
N ARG A 112 6.17 5.12 -7.69
CA ARG A 112 6.71 6.14 -8.60
C ARG A 112 6.49 7.56 -8.05
N LYS A 113 5.27 7.84 -7.58
CA LYS A 113 4.92 9.13 -6.98
C LYS A 113 5.71 9.41 -5.70
N LEU A 114 5.89 8.39 -4.85
CA LEU A 114 6.68 8.50 -3.63
C LEU A 114 8.17 8.71 -3.92
N GLY A 115 8.70 8.06 -4.98
CA GLY A 115 10.08 8.19 -5.44
C GLY A 115 10.47 9.59 -5.92
N LYS A 116 9.51 10.50 -6.14
CA LYS A 116 9.78 11.91 -6.46
C LYS A 116 10.33 12.72 -5.27
N SER A 117 10.38 12.13 -4.08
CA SER A 117 10.85 12.78 -2.86
C SER A 117 12.13 12.12 -2.34
N ASP A 118 13.16 12.92 -2.09
CA ASP A 118 14.46 12.42 -1.61
C ASP A 118 14.42 11.79 -0.22
N ASN A 119 13.46 12.19 0.61
CA ASN A 119 13.36 11.74 1.98
C ASN A 119 11.92 11.83 2.52
N ALA A 120 11.68 11.16 3.65
CA ALA A 120 10.37 11.10 4.29
C ALA A 120 9.79 12.48 4.65
N LYS A 121 10.62 13.47 5.03
CA LYS A 121 10.13 14.81 5.36
C LYS A 121 9.58 15.50 4.12
N LEU A 122 10.30 15.44 3.00
CA LEU A 122 9.84 16.01 1.73
C LEU A 122 8.58 15.30 1.23
N ALA A 123 8.54 13.97 1.31
CA ALA A 123 7.37 13.18 0.93
C ALA A 123 6.10 13.59 1.71
N MET A 124 6.22 13.74 3.03
CA MET A 124 5.11 14.19 3.89
C MET A 124 4.66 15.61 3.51
N ASN A 125 5.59 16.55 3.33
CA ASN A 125 5.27 17.92 2.95
C ASN A 125 4.57 17.99 1.58
N MET A 126 5.06 17.25 0.59
CA MET A 126 4.45 17.20 -0.74
C MET A 126 3.05 16.57 -0.68
N ALA A 127 2.86 15.49 0.09
CA ALA A 127 1.55 14.86 0.25
C ALA A 127 0.54 15.79 0.92
N GLN A 128 0.96 16.62 1.89
CA GLN A 128 0.10 17.61 2.54
C GLN A 128 -0.27 18.77 1.62
N ALA A 129 0.66 19.20 0.76
CA ALA A 129 0.45 20.33 -0.15
C ALA A 129 -0.40 19.97 -1.38
N ASN A 130 -0.33 18.71 -1.82
CA ASN A 130 -0.98 18.26 -3.04
C ASN A 130 -2.43 17.84 -2.80
N LYS A 131 -3.32 18.24 -3.72
CA LYS A 131 -4.69 17.72 -3.75
C LYS A 131 -4.68 16.25 -4.17
N VAL A 132 -5.40 15.40 -3.44
CA VAL A 132 -5.65 14.01 -3.86
C VAL A 132 -6.71 14.02 -4.97
N ILE A 133 -6.33 13.50 -6.14
CA ILE A 133 -7.24 13.22 -7.25
C ILE A 133 -7.62 11.75 -7.20
N THR A 134 -8.92 11.47 -7.26
CA THR A 134 -9.43 10.10 -7.35
C THR A 134 -9.07 9.49 -8.70
N VAL A 135 -8.51 8.30 -8.68
CA VAL A 135 -8.18 7.53 -9.88
C VAL A 135 -9.11 6.33 -9.98
N GLU A 136 -9.97 6.30 -11.00
CA GLU A 136 -10.63 5.09 -11.48
C GLU A 136 -10.04 4.77 -12.86
N PRO A 137 -9.16 3.76 -12.99
CA PRO A 137 -8.52 3.50 -14.26
C PRO A 137 -9.52 3.04 -15.33
N GLU A 138 -9.40 3.59 -16.53
CA GLU A 138 -10.01 2.98 -17.72
C GLU A 138 -9.14 1.79 -18.15
N VAL A 139 -9.78 0.66 -18.45
CA VAL A 139 -9.08 -0.58 -18.85
C VAL A 139 -9.44 -0.92 -20.29
N ILE A 140 -8.43 -1.01 -21.14
CA ILE A 140 -8.57 -1.29 -22.58
C ILE A 140 -7.82 -2.58 -22.90
N ASN A 141 -8.53 -3.57 -23.43
CA ASN A 141 -7.99 -4.89 -23.74
C ASN A 141 -7.89 -5.06 -25.26
N GLU A 142 -6.67 -5.16 -25.79
CA GLU A 142 -6.41 -5.29 -27.22
C GLU A 142 -5.19 -6.18 -27.49
N ASN A 143 -5.31 -7.18 -28.38
CA ASN A 143 -4.19 -8.00 -28.87
C ASN A 143 -3.28 -8.57 -27.75
N ASN A 144 -3.86 -9.17 -26.71
CA ASN A 144 -3.17 -9.68 -25.50
C ASN A 144 -2.49 -8.62 -24.62
N ASN A 145 -2.78 -7.34 -24.85
CA ASN A 145 -2.34 -6.24 -24.00
C ASN A 145 -3.52 -5.68 -23.19
N ILE A 146 -3.23 -5.31 -21.96
CA ILE A 146 -4.12 -4.54 -21.08
C ILE A 146 -3.48 -3.16 -20.93
N THR A 147 -4.19 -2.12 -21.35
CA THR A 147 -3.79 -0.74 -21.12
C THR A 147 -4.64 -0.13 -20.02
N PHE A 148 -3.98 0.41 -19.00
CA PHE A 148 -4.60 1.21 -17.96
C PHE A 148 -4.43 2.68 -18.31
N ARG A 149 -5.51 3.45 -18.36
CA ARG A 149 -5.44 4.92 -18.45
C ARG A 149 -5.84 5.55 -17.13
N ILE A 150 -5.12 6.59 -16.74
CA ILE A 150 -5.31 7.32 -15.48
C ILE A 150 -5.25 8.84 -15.72
N PRO A 151 -5.91 9.66 -14.89
CA PRO A 151 -5.86 11.12 -15.04
C PRO A 151 -4.44 11.67 -14.85
N TRP A 152 -3.98 12.53 -15.76
CA TRP A 152 -2.70 13.22 -15.66
C TRP A 152 -2.56 14.00 -14.34
N GLU A 153 -3.64 14.67 -13.95
CA GLU A 153 -3.72 15.52 -12.76
C GLU A 153 -3.51 14.74 -11.46
N ALA A 154 -3.58 13.41 -11.49
CA ALA A 154 -3.28 12.56 -10.33
C ALA A 154 -1.78 12.55 -9.96
N GLY A 155 -0.92 13.08 -10.84
CA GLY A 155 0.47 13.42 -10.54
C GLY A 155 1.41 12.22 -10.55
N TYR A 156 1.14 11.23 -11.41
CA TYR A 156 1.99 10.05 -11.61
C TYR A 156 2.98 10.20 -12.79
N ASP A 157 2.99 11.36 -13.46
CA ASP A 157 3.75 11.64 -14.70
C ASP A 157 3.52 10.59 -15.79
N MET A 158 2.30 10.06 -15.83
CA MET A 158 1.88 8.99 -16.72
C MET A 158 0.36 9.06 -16.88
N GLU A 159 -0.10 8.98 -18.11
CA GLU A 159 -1.53 8.90 -18.44
C GLU A 159 -1.95 7.48 -18.81
N GLN A 160 -0.99 6.63 -19.21
CA GLN A 160 -1.26 5.24 -19.55
C GLN A 160 -0.06 4.31 -19.34
N GLU A 161 -0.34 3.05 -18.99
CA GLU A 161 0.63 1.95 -18.98
C GLU A 161 0.01 0.73 -19.66
N THR A 162 0.76 0.11 -20.57
CA THR A 162 0.35 -1.13 -21.24
C THR A 162 1.14 -2.30 -20.68
N GLU A 163 0.41 -3.32 -20.24
CA GLU A 163 0.95 -4.60 -19.80
C GLU A 163 0.61 -5.68 -20.83
N THR A 164 1.61 -6.43 -21.28
CA THR A 164 1.38 -7.64 -22.09
C THR A 164 1.05 -8.79 -21.16
N VAL A 165 -0.15 -9.35 -21.32
CA VAL A 165 -0.55 -10.57 -20.64
C VAL A 165 0.21 -11.71 -21.32
N GLY A 166 1.05 -12.42 -20.56
CA GLY A 166 1.68 -13.65 -21.05
C GLY A 166 0.61 -14.68 -21.47
N PRO A 167 0.97 -15.74 -22.23
CA PRO A 167 0.01 -16.79 -22.54
C PRO A 167 -0.61 -17.34 -21.25
N ALA A 168 -1.92 -17.56 -21.24
CA ALA A 168 -2.62 -18.13 -20.09
C ALA A 168 -2.05 -19.52 -19.79
N VAL A 169 -1.18 -19.63 -18.77
CA VAL A 169 -0.74 -20.92 -18.25
C VAL A 169 -1.74 -21.33 -17.19
N ALA A 170 -2.63 -22.27 -17.54
CA ALA A 170 -3.47 -22.95 -16.58
C ALA A 170 -2.58 -23.90 -15.76
N PHE A 171 -2.39 -23.60 -14.48
CA PHE A 171 -1.83 -24.55 -13.52
C PHE A 171 -2.96 -25.46 -13.04
N TYR A 172 -3.01 -26.68 -13.56
CA TYR A 172 -3.81 -27.75 -12.96
C TYR A 172 -2.94 -28.45 -11.92
N ALA A 173 -3.32 -28.35 -10.65
CA ALA A 173 -2.79 -29.22 -9.61
C ALA A 173 -3.56 -30.54 -9.66
N SER A 174 -2.85 -31.65 -9.93
CA SER A 174 -3.38 -33.01 -9.79
C SER A 174 -2.78 -33.66 -8.55
N GLY A 175 -3.64 -34.14 -7.65
CA GLY A 175 -3.35 -35.19 -6.66
C GLY A 175 -2.45 -34.82 -5.50
#